data_AF-A0A091KL72-F1
#
_entry.id   AF-A0A091KL72-F1
#
_cell.length_a   1.000
_cell.length_b   1.000
_cell.length_c   1.000
_cell.angle_alpha   90.00
_cell.angle_beta   90.00
_cell.angle_gamma   90.00
#
_symmetry.space_group_name_H-M   'P 1'
#
loop_
_entity.id
_entity.type
_entity.pdbx_description
1 polymer ?
#
loop_
_entity_poly.entity_id
_entity_poly.type
_entity_poly.pdbx_seq_one_letter_code
_entity_poly.pdbx_strand_id
1 'polypeptide(L)'
;RNPSEEKYRLIRIGNPAFSTRLLPVRGAVECLFEMGFQEGETHLVFPKEASIEQLRKIRDLIAGERSSRLNESNQIHRSGMSETVASAQTVAHPPSRPADPVLTRAQSLDTAANILKTLQTKFEHLVLMYENPALQQKALALIPLQQLKERAQKKLAQATRLDKGAHVNEEDFLLLELLDWFKNDFFHWVNNLPCSRCGGQTEAKSDYLLPTDDELRWNVSRVENHYCNQCQFCNRFPRYNNPEKLLETRCGRCGEWANCFTLCCRAVGFEARYVWDCTDHVWTEVYSSSQKRWLHCDPCENVCDKPLLYETGWGKKLSYIIAFSKDEVVDVTWRYSCKHEEVLSRRTALSEATLREKINTLNGTRQRSLSENRRKELLERTIVELVEFISPKTPKPGEYGGRTSGSMAWRVARGEIGPE
;
A
#
# COMPACT_ATOMS: atom_id res chain seq x y z
N ARG A 1 2.90 -33.57 27.12
CA ARG A 1 2.46 -34.36 28.30
C ARG A 1 3.62 -35.16 28.89
N ASN A 2 4.45 -35.82 28.07
CA ASN A 2 5.63 -36.56 28.54
C ASN A 2 6.91 -36.04 27.84
N PRO A 3 7.44 -34.86 28.22
CA PRO A 3 8.57 -34.25 27.50
C PRO A 3 9.90 -35.01 27.69
N SER A 4 10.03 -35.81 28.74
CA SER A 4 11.24 -36.57 29.06
C SER A 4 11.34 -37.92 28.33
N GLU A 5 10.24 -38.37 27.71
CA GLU A 5 10.19 -39.64 26.98
C GLU A 5 10.60 -39.43 25.51
N GLU A 6 11.66 -40.12 25.09
CA GLU A 6 12.31 -39.94 23.79
C GLU A 6 11.39 -40.19 22.59
N LYS A 7 10.50 -41.19 22.68
CA LYS A 7 9.52 -41.49 21.62
C LYS A 7 8.55 -40.34 21.29
N TYR A 8 8.33 -39.40 22.22
CA TYR A 8 7.45 -38.24 22.01
C TYR A 8 8.20 -36.98 21.59
N ARG A 9 9.53 -37.05 21.48
CA ARG A 9 10.38 -35.97 20.96
C ARG A 9 10.72 -36.13 19.48
N LEU A 10 10.07 -37.08 18.81
CA LEU A 10 10.35 -37.47 17.43
C LEU A 10 9.09 -37.33 16.57
N ILE A 11 9.22 -36.68 15.42
CA ILE A 11 8.18 -36.61 14.40
C ILE A 11 8.73 -37.25 13.12
N ARG A 12 8.21 -38.42 12.75
CA ARG A 12 8.62 -39.09 11.50
C ARG A 12 8.00 -38.38 10.31
N ILE A 13 8.80 -38.01 9.34
CA ILE A 13 8.33 -37.29 8.13
C ILE A 13 7.38 -38.18 7.32
N GLY A 14 7.63 -39.50 7.28
CA GLY A 14 6.74 -40.49 6.65
C GLY A 14 5.43 -40.77 7.40
N ASN A 15 5.15 -40.11 8.54
CA ASN A 15 3.88 -40.27 9.22
C ASN A 15 2.74 -39.66 8.37
N PRO A 16 1.66 -40.39 8.04
CA PRO A 16 0.58 -39.87 7.20
C PRO A 16 -0.06 -38.58 7.73
N ALA A 17 -0.19 -38.42 9.06
CA ALA A 17 -0.74 -37.19 9.63
C ALA A 17 0.20 -36.00 9.44
N PHE A 18 1.52 -36.22 9.52
CA PHE A 18 2.50 -35.17 9.26
C PHE A 18 2.52 -34.80 7.77
N SER A 19 2.59 -35.79 6.89
CA SER A 19 2.75 -35.56 5.45
C SER A 19 1.49 -35.00 4.78
N THR A 20 0.30 -35.36 5.25
CA THR A 20 -0.96 -34.90 4.63
C THR A 20 -1.56 -33.67 5.28
N ARG A 21 -1.25 -33.39 6.56
CA ARG A 21 -1.90 -32.28 7.29
C ARG A 21 -0.95 -31.16 7.68
N LEU A 22 0.33 -31.45 7.86
CA LEU A 22 1.30 -30.47 8.34
C LEU A 22 2.21 -29.99 7.21
N LEU A 23 2.83 -30.90 6.44
CA LEU A 23 3.68 -30.53 5.30
C LEU A 23 3.01 -29.61 4.25
N PRO A 24 1.72 -29.77 3.90
CA PRO A 24 1.09 -28.89 2.91
C PRO A 24 0.81 -27.48 3.43
N VAL A 25 0.90 -27.26 4.74
CA VAL A 25 0.67 -25.95 5.35
C VAL A 25 1.96 -25.15 5.26
N ARG A 26 1.97 -24.09 4.45
CA ARG A 26 3.11 -23.16 4.36
C ARG A 26 3.51 -22.65 5.74
N GLY A 27 4.81 -22.71 6.05
CA GLY A 27 5.36 -22.25 7.31
C GLY A 27 5.27 -23.27 8.46
N ALA A 28 4.64 -24.44 8.25
CA ALA A 28 4.44 -25.38 9.34
C ALA A 28 5.72 -26.10 9.78
N VAL A 29 6.67 -26.32 8.87
CA VAL A 29 7.98 -26.94 9.20
C VAL A 29 8.88 -25.91 9.88
N GLU A 30 8.88 -24.68 9.38
CA GLU A 30 9.56 -23.53 9.96
C GLU A 30 9.06 -23.25 11.39
N CYS A 31 7.75 -23.36 11.60
CA CYS A 31 7.14 -23.26 12.93
C CYS A 31 7.65 -24.36 13.89
N LEU A 32 7.91 -25.58 13.40
CA LEU A 32 8.54 -26.63 14.21
C LEU A 32 10.00 -26.30 14.54
N PHE A 33 10.76 -25.73 13.61
CA PHE A 33 12.13 -25.28 13.88
C PHE A 33 12.16 -24.16 14.94
N GLU A 34 11.24 -23.20 14.87
CA GLU A 34 11.09 -22.15 15.88
C GLU A 34 10.63 -22.69 17.25
N MET A 35 9.85 -23.78 17.26
CA MET A 35 9.54 -24.55 18.47
C MET A 35 10.75 -25.27 19.05
N GLY A 36 11.87 -25.33 18.33
CA GLY A 36 13.13 -25.96 18.75
C GLY A 36 13.33 -27.38 18.22
N PHE A 37 12.53 -27.83 17.23
CA PHE A 37 12.83 -29.07 16.51
C PHE A 37 14.04 -28.88 15.59
N GLN A 38 14.76 -29.96 15.34
CA GLN A 38 15.90 -30.03 14.44
C GLN A 38 15.66 -31.11 13.38
N GLU A 39 16.19 -30.90 12.19
CA GLU A 39 16.06 -31.84 11.08
C GLU A 39 17.07 -32.99 11.22
N GLY A 40 16.55 -34.22 11.14
CA GLY A 40 17.33 -35.44 10.93
C GLY A 40 16.91 -36.11 9.62
N GLU A 41 17.64 -37.16 9.20
CA GLU A 41 17.50 -37.76 7.86
C GLU A 41 16.07 -38.24 7.51
N THR A 42 15.31 -38.72 8.49
CA THR A 42 13.96 -39.31 8.29
C THR A 42 12.92 -38.80 9.27
N HIS A 43 13.31 -37.88 10.15
CA HIS A 43 12.49 -37.43 11.28
C HIS A 43 12.97 -36.07 11.79
N LEU A 44 12.05 -35.32 12.40
CA LEU A 44 12.36 -34.13 13.19
C LEU A 44 12.53 -34.53 14.66
N VAL A 45 13.60 -34.05 15.29
CA VAL A 45 13.94 -34.33 16.70
C VAL A 45 13.75 -33.05 17.51
N PHE A 46 13.15 -33.13 18.68
CA PHE A 46 13.20 -32.08 19.70
C PHE A 46 14.34 -32.39 20.69
N PRO A 47 15.51 -31.74 20.61
CA PRO A 47 16.71 -32.09 21.40
C PRO A 47 16.44 -32.00 22.91
N LYS A 48 17.06 -32.85 23.75
CA LYS A 48 16.80 -32.90 25.20
C LYS A 48 17.08 -31.57 25.90
N GLU A 49 18.02 -30.81 25.35
CA GLU A 49 18.52 -29.52 25.80
C GLU A 49 17.62 -28.35 25.36
N ALA A 50 16.71 -28.57 24.41
CA ALA A 50 15.83 -27.54 23.89
C ALA A 50 14.76 -27.14 24.93
N SER A 51 14.51 -25.83 25.04
CA SER A 51 13.59 -25.27 26.03
C SER A 51 12.13 -25.66 25.75
N ILE A 52 11.53 -26.37 26.69
CA ILE A 52 10.09 -26.71 26.67
C ILE A 52 9.23 -25.42 26.78
N GLU A 53 9.76 -24.35 27.36
CA GLU A 53 9.04 -23.08 27.49
C GLU A 53 8.83 -22.40 26.15
N GLN A 54 9.81 -22.45 25.24
CA GLN A 54 9.68 -21.93 23.88
C GLN A 54 8.59 -22.70 23.11
N LEU A 55 8.58 -24.03 23.22
CA LEU A 55 7.54 -24.88 22.64
C LEU A 55 6.15 -24.54 23.18
N ARG A 56 6.01 -24.34 24.51
CA ARG A 56 4.75 -23.92 25.14
C ARG A 56 4.30 -22.54 24.67
N LYS A 57 5.23 -21.57 24.60
CA LYS A 57 4.95 -20.21 24.15
C LYS A 57 4.38 -20.19 22.74
N ILE A 58 5.01 -20.87 21.79
CA ILE A 58 4.53 -20.91 20.41
C ILE A 58 3.19 -21.66 20.30
N ARG A 59 3.03 -22.78 21.03
CA ARG A 59 1.72 -23.48 21.11
C ARG A 59 0.62 -22.55 21.60
N ASP A 60 0.88 -21.78 22.65
CA ASP A 60 -0.12 -20.91 23.28
C ASP A 60 -0.47 -19.71 22.38
N LEU A 61 0.51 -19.18 21.63
CA LEU A 61 0.27 -18.19 20.58
C LEU A 61 -0.65 -18.74 19.47
N ILE A 62 -0.37 -19.94 18.97
CA ILE A 62 -1.20 -20.59 17.94
C ILE A 62 -2.61 -20.87 18.47
N ALA A 63 -2.73 -21.33 19.73
CA ALA A 63 -4.02 -21.60 20.36
C ALA A 63 -4.83 -20.30 20.58
N GLY A 64 -4.18 -19.23 21.06
CA GLY A 64 -4.80 -17.92 21.25
C GLY A 64 -5.31 -17.33 19.95
N GLU A 65 -4.51 -17.41 18.88
CA GLU A 65 -4.89 -16.96 17.55
C GLU A 65 -6.09 -17.76 17.00
N ARG A 66 -6.08 -19.08 17.16
CA ARG A 66 -7.20 -19.94 16.77
C ARG A 66 -8.48 -19.58 17.52
N SER A 67 -8.41 -19.36 18.83
CA SER A 67 -9.56 -18.98 19.66
C SER A 67 -10.12 -17.61 19.28
N SER A 68 -9.24 -16.64 18.96
CA SER A 68 -9.64 -15.32 18.47
C SER A 68 -10.50 -15.44 17.20
N ARG A 69 -10.03 -16.21 16.21
CA ARG A 69 -10.73 -16.42 14.93
C ARG A 69 -12.03 -17.20 15.04
N LEU A 70 -12.12 -18.16 15.97
CA LEU A 70 -13.34 -18.93 16.19
C LEU A 70 -14.42 -18.10 16.90
N ASN A 71 -14.03 -17.19 17.79
CA ASN A 71 -14.98 -16.29 18.46
C ASN A 71 -15.53 -15.22 17.52
N GLU A 72 -14.75 -14.75 16.55
CA GLU A 72 -15.24 -13.89 15.46
C GLU A 72 -16.28 -14.60 14.58
N SER A 73 -16.11 -15.90 14.32
CA SER A 73 -17.04 -16.69 13.49
C SER A 73 -18.42 -16.92 14.16
N ASN A 74 -18.46 -17.10 15.48
CA ASN A 74 -19.70 -17.41 16.19
C ASN A 74 -20.64 -16.20 16.42
N GLN A 75 -20.15 -14.96 16.34
CA GLN A 75 -21.02 -13.78 16.43
C GLN A 75 -21.77 -13.47 15.12
N ILE A 76 -21.32 -14.01 13.98
CA ILE A 76 -21.86 -13.70 12.64
C ILE A 76 -23.09 -14.56 12.32
N HIS A 77 -23.25 -15.73 12.95
CA HIS A 77 -24.27 -16.70 12.57
C HIS A 77 -25.71 -16.40 13.04
N ARG A 78 -25.97 -15.28 13.74
CA ARG A 78 -27.29 -15.02 14.37
C ARG A 78 -28.14 -13.90 13.76
N SER A 79 -27.77 -13.28 12.64
CA SER A 79 -28.64 -12.26 12.03
C SER A 79 -28.47 -12.15 10.52
N GLY A 80 -29.57 -12.42 9.79
CA GLY A 80 -29.78 -11.90 8.43
C GLY A 80 -29.98 -12.97 7.36
N MET A 81 -31.22 -13.47 7.23
CA MET A 81 -31.74 -14.17 6.05
C MET A 81 -32.75 -13.24 5.34
N SER A 82 -32.87 -13.39 4.00
CA SER A 82 -33.68 -12.61 3.04
C SER A 82 -33.17 -11.18 2.75
N GLU A 83 -33.20 -10.63 1.52
CA GLU A 83 -33.92 -10.96 0.28
C GLU A 83 -33.23 -10.34 -0.97
N THR A 84 -33.54 -10.86 -2.16
CA THR A 84 -32.98 -10.53 -3.50
C THR A 84 -33.81 -9.52 -4.30
N VAL A 85 -33.22 -8.52 -4.99
CA VAL A 85 -33.78 -7.89 -6.23
C VAL A 85 -32.66 -7.36 -7.16
N ALA A 86 -32.97 -7.34 -8.47
CA ALA A 86 -32.18 -7.33 -9.70
C ALA A 86 -31.50 -6.02 -10.19
N SER A 87 -30.31 -6.22 -10.80
CA SER A 87 -29.83 -5.91 -12.17
C SER A 87 -30.07 -4.56 -12.88
N ALA A 88 -28.97 -3.95 -13.39
CA ALA A 88 -28.92 -3.29 -14.71
C ALA A 88 -27.47 -3.12 -15.28
N GLN A 89 -27.19 -3.90 -16.34
CA GLN A 89 -26.46 -3.61 -17.60
C GLN A 89 -25.04 -2.99 -17.65
N THR A 90 -24.09 -3.83 -18.04
CA THR A 90 -22.73 -3.53 -18.53
C THR A 90 -22.65 -3.53 -20.06
N VAL A 91 -21.96 -2.54 -20.64
CA VAL A 91 -21.64 -2.44 -22.07
C VAL A 91 -20.39 -3.28 -22.39
N ALA A 92 -20.48 -4.17 -23.37
CA ALA A 92 -19.41 -5.07 -23.79
C ALA A 92 -18.56 -4.47 -24.93
N HIS A 93 -17.23 -4.57 -24.83
CA HIS A 93 -16.28 -4.36 -25.93
C HIS A 93 -15.82 -5.71 -26.53
N PRO A 94 -15.54 -5.80 -27.84
CA PRO A 94 -15.22 -7.05 -28.52
C PRO A 94 -13.77 -7.52 -28.29
N PRO A 95 -13.49 -8.83 -28.39
CA PRO A 95 -12.17 -9.40 -28.12
C PRO A 95 -11.18 -9.14 -29.27
N SER A 96 -10.00 -8.65 -28.90
CA SER A 96 -8.84 -8.44 -29.79
C SER A 96 -8.14 -9.76 -30.14
N ARG A 97 -7.72 -9.86 -31.42
CA ARG A 97 -6.98 -10.97 -32.06
C ARG A 97 -5.68 -11.34 -31.31
N PRO A 98 -5.19 -12.60 -31.45
CA PRO A 98 -3.92 -13.01 -30.85
C PRO A 98 -2.73 -12.29 -31.51
N ALA A 99 -1.84 -11.75 -30.68
CA ALA A 99 -0.66 -10.99 -31.10
C ALA A 99 0.56 -11.90 -31.38
N ASP A 100 1.41 -11.47 -32.31
CA ASP A 100 2.63 -12.17 -32.73
C ASP A 100 3.67 -12.31 -31.59
N PRO A 101 4.34 -13.48 -31.44
CA PRO A 101 5.25 -13.78 -30.34
C PRO A 101 6.57 -12.98 -30.32
N VAL A 102 6.92 -12.30 -31.42
CA VAL A 102 8.12 -11.44 -31.50
C VAL A 102 7.85 -10.06 -30.89
N LEU A 103 6.63 -9.53 -31.10
CA LEU A 103 6.19 -8.26 -30.52
C LEU A 103 6.05 -8.34 -29.00
N THR A 104 5.58 -9.48 -28.47
CA THR A 104 5.41 -9.68 -27.03
C THR A 104 6.75 -9.73 -26.28
N ARG A 105 7.81 -10.28 -26.90
CA ARG A 105 9.15 -10.35 -26.30
C ARG A 105 9.89 -9.01 -26.31
N ALA A 106 9.70 -8.18 -27.34
CA ALA A 106 10.25 -6.82 -27.36
C ALA A 106 9.54 -5.92 -26.32
N GLN A 107 8.20 -6.01 -26.25
CA GLN A 107 7.39 -5.28 -25.27
C GLN A 107 7.73 -5.68 -23.82
N SER A 108 8.03 -6.96 -23.55
CA SER A 108 8.42 -7.40 -22.21
C SER A 108 9.80 -6.87 -21.80
N LEU A 109 10.77 -6.81 -22.71
CA LEU A 109 12.10 -6.24 -22.47
C LEU A 109 12.04 -4.73 -22.18
N ASP A 110 11.26 -3.98 -22.95
CA ASP A 110 11.04 -2.55 -22.70
C ASP A 110 10.36 -2.31 -21.34
N THR A 111 9.39 -3.15 -20.99
CA THR A 111 8.70 -3.08 -19.69
C THR A 111 9.66 -3.40 -18.55
N ALA A 112 10.54 -4.39 -18.70
CA ALA A 112 11.57 -4.73 -17.72
C ALA A 112 12.52 -3.55 -17.48
N ALA A 113 13.05 -2.97 -18.55
CA ALA A 113 13.94 -1.82 -18.49
C ALA A 113 13.26 -0.62 -17.82
N ASN A 114 11.99 -0.37 -18.13
CA ASN A 114 11.19 0.68 -17.51
C ASN A 114 10.98 0.45 -16.01
N ILE A 115 10.69 -0.77 -15.57
CA ILE A 115 10.58 -1.09 -14.14
C ILE A 115 11.92 -0.83 -13.45
N LEU A 116 13.02 -1.39 -13.96
CA LEU A 116 14.35 -1.22 -13.36
C LEU A 116 14.80 0.24 -13.30
N LYS A 117 14.54 1.02 -14.35
CA LYS A 117 14.80 2.47 -14.39
C LYS A 117 13.91 3.22 -13.41
N THR A 118 12.64 2.83 -13.28
CA THR A 118 11.70 3.43 -12.33
C THR A 118 12.14 3.18 -10.89
N LEU A 119 12.57 1.95 -10.57
CA LEU A 119 13.12 1.60 -9.25
C LEU A 119 14.25 2.55 -8.87
N GLN A 120 15.21 2.72 -9.78
CA GLN A 120 16.37 3.55 -9.54
C GLN A 120 16.02 5.03 -9.44
N THR A 121 15.33 5.59 -10.44
CA THR A 121 15.02 7.03 -10.49
C THR A 121 14.13 7.50 -9.35
N LYS A 122 13.09 6.74 -8.99
CA LYS A 122 12.21 7.11 -7.88
C LYS A 122 12.92 7.02 -6.53
N PHE A 123 13.76 6.02 -6.33
CA PHE A 123 14.49 5.84 -5.07
C PHE A 123 15.67 6.81 -4.90
N GLU A 124 16.41 7.08 -5.98
CA GLU A 124 17.60 7.94 -5.93
C GLU A 124 17.26 9.42 -6.00
N HIS A 125 16.15 9.81 -6.65
CA HIS A 125 15.80 11.21 -6.86
C HIS A 125 14.48 11.61 -6.20
N LEU A 126 13.35 11.00 -6.62
CA LEU A 126 12.02 11.48 -6.23
C LEU A 126 11.83 11.52 -4.70
N VAL A 127 12.06 10.39 -4.02
CA VAL A 127 11.79 10.31 -2.58
C VAL A 127 12.76 11.11 -1.73
N LEU A 128 13.96 11.40 -2.24
CA LEU A 128 14.92 12.25 -1.54
C LEU A 128 14.58 13.74 -1.65
N MET A 129 13.78 14.16 -2.65
CA MET A 129 13.28 15.53 -2.70
C MET A 129 12.43 15.85 -1.47
N TYR A 130 11.65 14.88 -0.99
CA TYR A 130 10.82 15.05 0.21
C TYR A 130 11.63 15.23 1.49
N GLU A 131 12.92 14.88 1.48
CA GLU A 131 13.83 15.02 2.63
C GLU A 131 14.52 16.39 2.68
N ASN A 132 14.28 17.28 1.70
CA ASN A 132 14.80 18.64 1.72
C ASN A 132 14.12 19.47 2.83
N PRO A 133 14.86 19.95 3.85
CA PRO A 133 14.28 20.67 4.99
C PRO A 133 13.59 21.97 4.60
N ALA A 134 14.13 22.72 3.64
CA ALA A 134 13.53 23.97 3.18
C ALA A 134 12.20 23.71 2.48
N LEU A 135 12.11 22.62 1.72
CA LEU A 135 10.88 22.21 1.07
C LEU A 135 9.82 21.71 2.07
N GLN A 136 10.23 20.93 3.07
CA GLN A 136 9.34 20.53 4.16
C GLN A 136 8.81 21.75 4.93
N GLN A 137 9.64 22.77 5.19
CA GLN A 137 9.19 24.02 5.81
C GLN A 137 8.17 24.77 4.94
N LYS A 138 8.38 24.83 3.62
CA LYS A 138 7.40 25.42 2.69
C LYS A 138 6.07 24.67 2.73
N ALA A 139 6.08 23.34 2.75
CA ALA A 139 4.87 22.54 2.88
C ALA A 139 4.18 22.79 4.24
N LEU A 140 4.92 22.75 5.35
CA LEU A 140 4.41 23.01 6.69
C LEU A 140 3.76 24.39 6.83
N ALA A 141 4.32 25.41 6.18
CA ALA A 141 3.75 26.76 6.21
C ALA A 141 2.36 26.86 5.56
N LEU A 142 2.01 25.91 4.68
CA LEU A 142 0.71 25.84 4.01
C LEU A 142 -0.29 24.93 4.71
N ILE A 143 0.19 23.94 5.47
CA ILE A 143 -0.66 22.99 6.18
C ILE A 143 -1.20 23.67 7.45
N PRO A 144 -2.53 23.69 7.69
CA PRO A 144 -3.13 24.23 8.91
C PRO A 144 -2.93 23.26 10.10
N LEU A 145 -1.68 22.90 10.39
CA LEU A 145 -1.31 21.76 11.23
C LEU A 145 -1.93 21.83 12.63
N GLN A 146 -1.97 23.01 13.23
CA GLN A 146 -2.58 23.18 14.56
C GLN A 146 -4.07 22.82 14.57
N GLN A 147 -4.82 23.27 13.56
CA GLN A 147 -6.25 22.96 13.44
C GLN A 147 -6.49 21.48 13.15
N LEU A 148 -5.63 20.86 12.32
CA LEU A 148 -5.70 19.42 12.05
C LEU A 148 -5.43 18.60 13.31
N LYS A 149 -4.42 18.97 14.11
CA LYS A 149 -4.13 18.31 15.40
C LYS A 149 -5.29 18.45 16.38
N GLU A 150 -5.90 19.62 16.50
CA GLU A 150 -7.07 19.83 17.37
C GLU A 150 -8.27 18.97 16.95
N ARG A 151 -8.52 18.84 15.63
CA ARG A 151 -9.56 17.94 15.11
C ARG A 151 -9.23 16.47 15.39
N ALA A 152 -7.98 16.07 15.17
CA ALA A 152 -7.50 14.72 15.44
C ALA A 152 -7.66 14.34 16.92
N GLN A 153 -7.27 15.22 17.84
CA GLN A 153 -7.42 15.01 19.29
C GLN A 153 -8.89 14.85 19.71
N LYS A 154 -9.79 15.68 19.16
CA LYS A 154 -11.24 15.55 19.42
C LYS A 154 -11.78 14.20 18.96
N LYS A 155 -11.42 13.76 17.75
CA LYS A 155 -11.84 12.46 17.20
C LYS A 155 -11.25 11.29 18.00
N LEU A 156 -9.99 11.38 18.41
CA LEU A 156 -9.36 10.37 19.28
C LEU A 156 -10.11 10.26 20.61
N ALA A 157 -10.41 11.39 21.26
CA ALA A 157 -11.14 11.39 22.52
C ALA A 157 -12.54 10.76 22.40
N GLN A 158 -13.23 10.97 21.28
CA GLN A 158 -14.50 10.30 20.99
C GLN A 158 -14.32 8.80 20.77
N ALA A 159 -13.31 8.41 19.99
CA ALA A 159 -13.03 7.02 19.67
C ALA A 159 -12.66 6.18 20.90
N THR A 160 -11.80 6.70 21.78
CA THR A 160 -11.40 6.02 23.03
C THR A 160 -12.57 5.81 24.00
N ARG A 161 -13.62 6.66 23.94
CA ARG A 161 -14.85 6.45 24.73
C ARG A 161 -15.66 5.27 24.22
N LEU A 162 -15.69 5.06 22.91
CA LEU A 162 -16.47 4.01 22.25
C LEU A 162 -15.74 2.66 22.23
N ASP A 163 -14.42 2.67 22.14
CA ASP A 163 -13.58 1.48 22.05
C ASP A 163 -12.27 1.68 22.84
N LYS A 164 -12.29 1.28 24.11
CA LYS A 164 -11.15 1.39 25.03
C LYS A 164 -9.98 0.47 24.66
N GLY A 165 -10.19 -0.52 23.78
CA GLY A 165 -9.18 -1.51 23.38
C GLY A 165 -8.48 -1.16 22.06
N ALA A 166 -8.84 -0.06 21.40
CA ALA A 166 -8.29 0.29 20.10
C ALA A 166 -6.82 0.70 20.18
N HIS A 167 -5.98 0.06 19.34
CA HIS A 167 -4.57 0.41 19.15
C HIS A 167 -4.42 1.58 18.16
N VAL A 168 -4.92 2.76 18.51
CA VAL A 168 -4.84 3.98 17.69
C VAL A 168 -4.29 5.14 18.51
N ASN A 169 -3.57 6.07 17.87
CA ASN A 169 -2.99 7.25 18.52
C ASN A 169 -3.35 8.55 17.78
N GLU A 170 -2.93 9.71 18.31
CA GLU A 170 -3.18 11.02 17.69
C GLU A 170 -2.62 11.12 16.26
N GLU A 171 -1.47 10.51 15.98
CA GLU A 171 -0.84 10.50 14.67
C GLU A 171 -1.73 9.82 13.61
N ASP A 172 -2.40 8.72 13.97
CA ASP A 172 -3.31 8.04 13.04
C ASP A 172 -4.53 8.91 12.69
N PHE A 173 -5.08 9.66 13.66
CA PHE A 173 -6.18 10.60 13.40
C PHE A 173 -5.70 11.83 12.63
N LEU A 174 -4.49 12.32 12.91
CA LEU A 174 -3.88 13.43 12.18
C LEU A 174 -3.68 13.08 10.70
N LEU A 175 -3.31 11.83 10.39
CA LEU A 175 -3.21 11.35 9.02
C LEU A 175 -4.55 11.42 8.27
N LEU A 176 -5.66 11.07 8.95
CA LEU A 176 -7.00 11.15 8.36
C LEU A 176 -7.44 12.61 8.15
N GLU A 177 -7.16 13.50 9.10
CA GLU A 177 -7.41 14.93 8.93
C GLU A 177 -6.57 15.55 7.81
N LEU A 178 -5.32 15.08 7.65
CA LEU A 178 -4.45 15.53 6.57
C LEU A 178 -4.96 15.08 5.20
N LEU A 179 -5.43 13.83 5.06
CA LEU A 179 -6.07 13.33 3.83
C LEU A 179 -7.31 14.15 3.46
N ASP A 180 -8.17 14.40 4.45
CA ASP A 180 -9.41 15.13 4.26
C ASP A 180 -9.16 16.58 3.82
N TRP A 181 -8.29 17.29 4.54
CA TRP A 181 -7.86 18.64 4.17
C TRP A 181 -7.21 18.68 2.79
N PHE A 182 -6.35 17.70 2.47
CA PHE A 182 -5.66 17.70 1.20
C PHE A 182 -6.65 17.61 0.03
N LYS A 183 -7.65 16.73 0.12
CA LYS A 183 -8.66 16.54 -0.94
C LYS A 183 -9.68 17.68 -1.01
N ASN A 184 -10.16 18.16 0.13
CA ASN A 184 -11.32 19.04 0.16
C ASN A 184 -10.96 20.52 0.15
N ASP A 185 -9.78 20.88 0.66
CA ASP A 185 -9.39 22.30 0.84
C ASP A 185 -8.15 22.69 0.04
N PHE A 186 -7.18 21.77 -0.11
CA PHE A 186 -5.86 22.14 -0.62
C PHE A 186 -5.67 21.87 -2.11
N PHE A 187 -5.97 20.65 -2.58
CA PHE A 187 -5.57 20.16 -3.90
C PHE A 187 -6.77 19.81 -4.78
N HIS A 188 -6.68 20.11 -6.08
CA HIS A 188 -7.82 20.04 -7.00
C HIS A 188 -7.57 19.08 -8.16
N TRP A 189 -8.61 18.34 -8.55
CA TRP A 189 -8.53 17.40 -9.67
C TRP A 189 -8.67 18.15 -11.00
N VAL A 190 -7.81 17.81 -11.97
CA VAL A 190 -7.87 18.37 -13.32
C VAL A 190 -8.08 17.26 -14.33
N ASN A 191 -9.27 17.20 -14.91
CA ASN A 191 -9.50 16.41 -16.12
C ASN A 191 -9.13 17.24 -17.36
N ASN A 192 -9.83 18.36 -17.55
CA ASN A 192 -9.53 19.41 -18.51
C ASN A 192 -9.54 20.75 -17.76
N LEU A 193 -8.69 21.69 -18.15
CA LEU A 193 -8.66 23.03 -17.57
C LEU A 193 -9.81 23.87 -18.11
N PRO A 194 -10.49 24.70 -17.31
CA PRO A 194 -11.39 25.70 -17.88
C PRO A 194 -10.59 26.69 -18.75
N CYS A 195 -11.26 27.29 -19.74
CA CYS A 195 -10.64 28.32 -20.56
C CYS A 195 -10.31 29.55 -19.72
N SER A 196 -9.05 29.98 -19.74
CA SER A 196 -8.59 31.18 -19.02
C SER A 196 -9.20 32.50 -19.51
N ARG A 197 -9.80 32.52 -20.71
CA ARG A 197 -10.47 33.71 -21.28
C ARG A 197 -11.95 33.80 -20.96
N CYS A 198 -12.69 32.70 -21.11
CA CYS A 198 -14.16 32.70 -20.94
C CYS A 198 -14.67 31.85 -19.76
N GLY A 199 -13.80 31.09 -19.09
CA GLY A 199 -14.18 30.13 -18.05
C GLY A 199 -14.88 28.86 -18.58
N GLY A 200 -15.15 28.79 -19.88
CA GLY A 200 -15.86 27.68 -20.53
C GLY A 200 -15.05 26.39 -20.62
N GLN A 201 -15.71 25.33 -21.09
CA GLN A 201 -15.09 24.01 -21.27
C GLN A 201 -14.01 24.02 -22.37
N THR A 202 -13.05 23.11 -22.24
CA THR A 202 -11.98 22.88 -23.21
C THR A 202 -11.86 21.40 -23.56
N GLU A 203 -11.23 21.11 -24.68
CA GLU A 203 -10.92 19.76 -25.13
C GLU A 203 -9.40 19.53 -25.14
N ALA A 204 -8.95 18.39 -24.62
CA ALA A 204 -7.57 17.97 -24.74
C ALA A 204 -7.25 17.66 -26.22
N LYS A 205 -6.18 18.27 -26.75
CA LYS A 205 -5.60 17.89 -28.04
C LYS A 205 -4.58 16.76 -27.87
N SER A 206 -4.44 15.93 -28.90
CA SER A 206 -3.48 14.82 -28.93
C SER A 206 -2.02 15.29 -28.80
N ASP A 207 -1.74 16.48 -29.33
CA ASP A 207 -0.39 16.97 -29.44
C ASP A 207 -0.01 17.78 -28.20
N TYR A 208 1.12 17.40 -27.60
CA TYR A 208 1.71 18.17 -26.52
C TYR A 208 2.27 19.49 -27.05
N LEU A 209 2.17 20.53 -26.23
CA LEU A 209 2.85 21.79 -26.48
C LEU A 209 4.32 21.67 -26.10
N LEU A 210 5.18 22.42 -26.80
CA LEU A 210 6.57 22.57 -26.39
C LEU A 210 6.63 23.31 -25.04
N PRO A 211 7.38 22.80 -24.04
CA PRO A 211 7.60 23.51 -22.80
C PRO A 211 8.22 24.89 -23.01
N THR A 212 7.75 25.87 -22.25
CA THR A 212 8.39 27.20 -22.14
C THR A 212 9.62 27.14 -21.26
N ASP A 213 10.47 28.16 -21.30
CA ASP A 213 11.66 28.25 -20.44
C ASP A 213 11.31 28.15 -18.95
N ASP A 214 10.18 28.74 -18.52
CA ASP A 214 9.72 28.61 -17.13
C ASP A 214 9.31 27.17 -16.78
N GLU A 215 8.58 26.50 -17.67
CA GLU A 215 8.17 25.10 -17.49
C GLU A 215 9.40 24.17 -17.45
N LEU A 216 10.42 24.45 -18.27
CA LEU A 216 11.70 23.72 -18.28
C LEU A 216 12.50 23.90 -16.99
N ARG A 217 12.48 25.09 -16.37
CA ARG A 217 13.12 25.31 -15.05
C ARG A 217 12.59 24.36 -13.97
N TRP A 218 11.34 23.92 -14.11
CA TRP A 218 10.70 22.95 -13.23
C TRP A 218 10.75 21.51 -13.75
N ASN A 219 11.60 21.22 -14.75
CA ASN A 219 11.77 19.91 -15.39
C ASN A 219 10.47 19.32 -15.98
N VAL A 220 9.58 20.18 -16.50
CA VAL A 220 8.40 19.70 -17.22
C VAL A 220 8.81 19.16 -18.58
N SER A 221 8.44 17.91 -18.85
CA SER A 221 8.66 17.25 -20.14
C SER A 221 7.39 17.14 -20.99
N ARG A 222 6.21 17.35 -20.39
CA ARG A 222 4.91 17.21 -21.06
C ARG A 222 4.00 18.39 -20.69
N VAL A 223 3.47 19.06 -21.70
CA VAL A 223 2.50 20.14 -21.55
C VAL A 223 1.28 19.81 -22.39
N GLU A 224 0.16 19.51 -21.74
CA GLU A 224 -1.09 19.20 -22.43
C GLU A 224 -1.72 20.50 -22.98
N ASN A 225 -2.35 20.41 -24.15
CA ASN A 225 -3.11 21.51 -24.74
C ASN A 225 -4.60 21.31 -24.51
N HIS A 226 -5.17 22.11 -23.61
CA HIS A 226 -6.60 22.17 -23.34
C HIS A 226 -7.21 23.31 -24.18
N TYR A 227 -7.65 22.98 -25.40
CA TYR A 227 -8.07 23.96 -26.39
C TYR A 227 -9.52 24.40 -26.20
N CYS A 228 -9.76 25.70 -26.21
CA CYS A 228 -11.11 26.26 -26.19
C CYS A 228 -11.56 26.60 -27.62
N ASN A 229 -12.58 25.90 -28.11
CA ASN A 229 -13.15 26.14 -29.44
C ASN A 229 -13.91 27.48 -29.54
N GLN A 230 -14.46 27.99 -28.43
CA GLN A 230 -15.17 29.28 -28.43
C GLN A 230 -14.21 30.47 -28.55
N CYS A 231 -13.12 30.45 -27.79
CA CYS A 231 -12.13 31.53 -27.79
C CYS A 231 -11.00 31.33 -28.79
N GLN A 232 -10.94 30.17 -29.47
CA GLN A 232 -9.80 29.73 -30.28
C GLN A 232 -8.47 29.91 -29.53
N PHE A 233 -8.42 29.38 -28.30
CA PHE A 233 -7.33 29.64 -27.36
C PHE A 233 -6.79 28.37 -26.73
N CYS A 234 -5.46 28.23 -26.71
CA CYS A 234 -4.74 27.12 -26.09
C CYS A 234 -4.52 27.38 -24.60
N ASN A 235 -5.12 26.55 -23.72
CA ASN A 235 -4.83 26.57 -22.29
C ASN A 235 -3.77 25.49 -22.00
N ARG A 236 -2.63 25.91 -21.48
CA ARG A 236 -1.48 25.04 -21.24
C ARG A 236 -1.65 24.33 -19.90
N PHE A 237 -1.47 23.01 -19.87
CA PHE A 237 -1.44 22.25 -18.63
C PHE A 237 -0.11 21.50 -18.49
N PRO A 238 0.91 22.13 -17.88
CA PRO A 238 2.20 21.52 -17.64
C PRO A 238 2.10 20.40 -16.59
N ARG A 239 2.65 19.23 -16.88
CA ARG A 239 2.67 18.08 -15.95
C ARG A 239 3.92 18.16 -15.06
N TYR A 240 3.79 18.88 -13.95
CA TYR A 240 4.88 19.10 -13.00
C TYR A 240 5.16 17.86 -12.15
N ASN A 241 6.44 17.48 -12.05
CA ASN A 241 6.91 16.45 -11.11
C ASN A 241 7.64 17.02 -9.90
N ASN A 242 7.96 18.32 -9.89
CA ASN A 242 8.59 18.96 -8.75
C ASN A 242 7.53 19.28 -7.68
N PRO A 243 7.56 18.63 -6.50
CA PRO A 243 6.55 18.85 -5.46
C PRO A 243 6.53 20.29 -4.92
N GLU A 244 7.62 21.04 -5.02
CA GLU A 244 7.62 22.47 -4.66
C GLU A 244 6.67 23.27 -5.54
N LYS A 245 6.68 23.02 -6.86
CA LYS A 245 5.76 23.67 -7.79
C LYS A 245 4.32 23.21 -7.59
N LEU A 246 4.12 21.96 -7.14
CA LEU A 246 2.80 21.44 -6.83
C LEU A 246 2.15 22.10 -5.60
N LEU A 247 2.95 22.56 -4.63
CA LEU A 247 2.43 23.38 -3.51
C LEU A 247 1.84 24.72 -3.99
N GLU A 248 2.32 25.24 -5.11
CA GLU A 248 1.84 26.46 -5.75
C GLU A 248 0.65 26.18 -6.67
N THR A 249 0.75 25.20 -7.58
CA THR A 249 -0.31 24.92 -8.56
C THR A 249 -1.54 24.28 -7.95
N ARG A 250 -1.36 23.50 -6.87
CA ARG A 250 -2.43 22.88 -6.08
C ARG A 250 -3.45 22.09 -6.90
N CYS A 251 -3.02 21.54 -8.03
CA CYS A 251 -3.91 20.81 -8.92
C CYS A 251 -3.16 19.77 -9.76
N GLY A 252 -3.90 18.77 -10.22
CA GLY A 252 -3.40 17.75 -11.14
C GLY A 252 -4.21 16.47 -11.15
N ARG A 253 -3.57 15.36 -11.51
CA ARG A 253 -4.13 14.00 -11.48
C ARG A 253 -3.36 13.15 -10.45
N CYS A 254 -3.63 11.85 -10.40
CA CYS A 254 -3.08 10.96 -9.36
C CYS A 254 -1.56 11.11 -9.14
N GLY A 255 -0.79 11.30 -10.23
CA GLY A 255 0.64 11.62 -10.21
C GLY A 255 0.99 12.81 -9.30
N GLU A 256 0.43 13.98 -9.60
CA GLU A 256 0.65 15.21 -8.87
C GLU A 256 0.09 15.15 -7.43
N TRP A 257 -1.08 14.53 -7.28
CA TRP A 257 -1.73 14.34 -5.98
C TRP A 257 -0.86 13.52 -5.03
N ALA A 258 -0.45 12.31 -5.42
CA ALA A 258 0.38 11.44 -4.58
C ALA A 258 1.76 12.06 -4.29
N ASN A 259 2.36 12.74 -5.27
CA ASN A 259 3.65 13.42 -5.11
C ASN A 259 3.58 14.53 -4.04
N CYS A 260 2.64 15.46 -4.18
CA CYS A 260 2.47 16.56 -3.25
C CYS A 260 2.00 16.08 -1.86
N PHE A 261 1.09 15.12 -1.80
CA PHE A 261 0.63 14.55 -0.53
C PHE A 261 1.76 13.82 0.21
N THR A 262 2.61 13.06 -0.48
CA THR A 262 3.76 12.40 0.14
C THR A 262 4.73 13.41 0.75
N LEU A 263 4.98 14.55 0.08
CA LEU A 263 5.74 15.66 0.66
C LEU A 263 5.06 16.18 1.94
N CYS A 264 3.74 16.41 1.92
CA CYS A 264 2.99 16.88 3.08
C CYS A 264 3.12 15.92 4.27
N CYS A 265 3.02 14.60 4.04
CA CYS A 265 3.24 13.59 5.07
C CYS A 265 4.65 13.69 5.67
N ARG A 266 5.68 13.77 4.83
CA ARG A 266 7.08 13.90 5.29
C ARG A 266 7.31 15.19 6.07
N ALA A 267 6.70 16.29 5.63
CA ALA A 267 6.78 17.60 6.26
C ALA A 267 6.13 17.62 7.66
N VAL A 268 4.98 16.97 7.84
CA VAL A 268 4.31 16.81 9.14
C VAL A 268 5.11 15.92 10.10
N GLY A 269 5.98 15.07 9.57
CA GLY A 269 6.87 14.19 10.34
C GLY A 269 6.57 12.70 10.19
N PHE A 270 5.56 12.32 9.40
CA PHE A 270 5.21 10.92 9.17
C PHE A 270 6.28 10.21 8.36
N GLU A 271 6.59 8.96 8.72
CA GLU A 271 7.27 8.06 7.80
C GLU A 271 6.35 7.71 6.64
N ALA A 272 6.73 8.08 5.43
CA ALA A 272 5.89 7.95 4.24
C ALA A 272 6.64 7.31 3.08
N ARG A 273 5.93 6.50 2.30
CA ARG A 273 6.38 5.94 1.03
C ARG A 273 5.54 6.49 -0.11
N TYR A 274 6.18 6.82 -1.22
CA TYR A 274 5.51 6.98 -2.51
C TYR A 274 5.31 5.60 -3.11
N VAL A 275 4.08 5.24 -3.50
CA VAL A 275 3.75 3.94 -4.07
C VAL A 275 3.41 4.08 -5.55
N TRP A 276 4.03 3.24 -6.37
CA TRP A 276 3.86 3.20 -7.81
C TRP A 276 3.30 1.85 -8.25
N ASP A 277 2.11 1.88 -8.83
CA ASP A 277 1.51 0.78 -9.56
C ASP A 277 1.80 0.94 -11.05
N CYS A 278 2.42 -0.07 -11.67
CA CYS A 278 2.76 -0.02 -13.09
C CYS A 278 1.55 0.01 -14.03
N THR A 279 0.34 -0.21 -13.51
CA THR A 279 -0.93 -0.07 -14.23
C THR A 279 -1.51 1.36 -14.14
N ASP A 280 -0.62 2.35 -14.20
CA ASP A 280 -0.92 3.80 -14.27
C ASP A 280 -1.70 4.34 -13.06
N HIS A 281 -1.27 4.01 -11.84
CA HIS A 281 -1.77 4.66 -10.63
C HIS A 281 -0.66 4.81 -9.59
N VAL A 282 -0.81 5.80 -8.71
CA VAL A 282 0.16 6.11 -7.65
C VAL A 282 -0.57 6.61 -6.42
N TRP A 283 -0.01 6.35 -5.24
CA TRP A 283 -0.56 6.77 -3.95
C TRP A 283 0.55 6.81 -2.89
N THR A 284 0.18 6.88 -1.61
CA THR A 284 1.11 6.99 -0.48
C THR A 284 0.88 5.85 0.52
N GLU A 285 1.94 5.36 1.16
CA GLU A 285 1.81 4.60 2.42
C GLU A 285 2.38 5.42 3.58
N VAL A 286 1.77 5.33 4.75
CA VAL A 286 2.26 5.99 5.97
C VAL A 286 2.40 4.94 7.09
N TYR A 287 3.53 4.94 7.79
CA TYR A 287 3.75 3.98 8.88
C TYR A 287 3.00 4.44 10.15
N SER A 288 2.15 3.57 10.69
CA SER A 288 1.46 3.78 11.95
C SER A 288 2.29 3.20 13.10
N SER A 289 2.78 4.07 13.97
CA SER A 289 3.59 3.70 15.14
C SER A 289 2.78 2.94 16.21
N SER A 290 1.47 3.18 16.29
CA SER A 290 0.51 2.52 17.18
C SER A 290 0.13 1.13 16.67
N GLN A 291 -0.17 1.00 15.37
CA GLN A 291 -0.59 -0.27 14.73
C GLN A 291 0.59 -1.12 14.24
N LYS A 292 1.82 -0.58 14.30
CA LYS A 292 3.08 -1.25 13.91
C LYS A 292 3.11 -1.76 12.47
N ARG A 293 2.43 -1.06 11.55
CA ARG A 293 2.34 -1.43 10.14
C ARG A 293 2.20 -0.22 9.22
N TRP A 294 2.43 -0.43 7.94
CA TRP A 294 2.15 0.57 6.90
C TRP A 294 0.67 0.63 6.58
N LEU A 295 0.13 1.85 6.49
CA LEU A 295 -1.24 2.14 6.12
C LEU A 295 -1.27 2.66 4.69
N HIS A 296 -2.09 2.03 3.85
CA HIS A 296 -2.44 2.55 2.52
C HIS A 296 -3.13 3.93 2.66
N CYS A 297 -2.74 4.91 1.84
CA CYS A 297 -3.34 6.24 1.79
C CYS A 297 -3.46 6.69 0.32
N ASP A 298 -4.69 6.81 -0.18
CA ASP A 298 -4.95 7.43 -1.48
C ASP A 298 -5.55 8.83 -1.28
N PRO A 299 -4.78 9.91 -1.54
CA PRO A 299 -5.27 11.28 -1.37
C PRO A 299 -6.31 11.66 -2.43
N CYS A 300 -6.29 11.05 -3.62
CA CYS A 300 -7.28 11.33 -4.66
C CYS A 300 -8.66 10.88 -4.20
N GLU A 301 -8.71 9.76 -3.48
CA GLU A 301 -9.96 9.15 -3.02
C GLU A 301 -10.32 9.56 -1.58
N ASN A 302 -9.42 10.22 -0.84
CA ASN A 302 -9.53 10.41 0.61
C ASN A 302 -9.81 9.08 1.32
N VAL A 303 -8.99 8.08 0.99
CA VAL A 303 -9.10 6.72 1.50
C VAL A 303 -7.85 6.37 2.28
N CYS A 304 -8.05 5.83 3.48
CA CYS A 304 -7.00 5.25 4.30
C CYS A 304 -7.33 3.79 4.66
N ASP A 305 -6.31 2.94 4.57
CA ASP A 305 -6.31 1.55 5.00
C ASP A 305 -7.37 0.69 4.29
N LYS A 306 -7.46 0.85 2.95
CA LYS A 306 -8.32 0.02 2.08
C LYS A 306 -7.52 -0.46 0.85
N PRO A 307 -6.46 -1.26 1.04
CA PRO A 307 -5.53 -1.59 -0.05
C PRO A 307 -6.16 -2.41 -1.19
N LEU A 308 -7.24 -3.15 -0.94
CA LEU A 308 -7.95 -3.88 -2.00
C LEU A 308 -8.90 -3.00 -2.85
N LEU A 309 -8.93 -1.67 -2.61
CA LEU A 309 -9.70 -0.70 -3.40
C LEU A 309 -9.48 -0.88 -4.90
N TYR A 310 -8.23 -1.11 -5.31
CA TYR A 310 -7.88 -1.15 -6.72
C TYR A 310 -8.26 -2.47 -7.40
N GLU A 311 -7.89 -3.62 -6.81
CA GLU A 311 -8.18 -4.93 -7.39
C GLU A 311 -9.66 -5.31 -7.25
N THR A 312 -10.23 -5.14 -6.05
CA THR A 312 -11.59 -5.57 -5.77
C THR A 312 -12.61 -4.47 -6.05
N GLY A 313 -12.28 -3.22 -5.72
CA GLY A 313 -13.18 -2.08 -5.99
C GLY A 313 -13.22 -1.69 -7.46
N TRP A 314 -12.07 -1.34 -8.05
CA TRP A 314 -11.99 -0.86 -9.44
C TRP A 314 -11.84 -1.99 -10.47
N GLY A 315 -11.60 -3.23 -10.02
CA GLY A 315 -11.37 -4.36 -10.93
C GLY A 315 -10.02 -4.28 -11.67
N LYS A 316 -9.04 -3.54 -11.16
CA LYS A 316 -7.72 -3.42 -11.81
C LYS A 316 -7.02 -4.77 -11.86
N LYS A 317 -6.39 -5.06 -13.00
CA LYS A 317 -5.54 -6.24 -13.20
C LYS A 317 -4.11 -5.92 -12.81
N LEU A 318 -3.82 -5.96 -11.52
CA LEU A 318 -2.52 -5.59 -10.95
C LEU A 318 -1.38 -6.54 -11.35
N SER A 319 -0.14 -6.03 -11.38
CA SER A 319 1.08 -6.84 -11.61
C SER A 319 2.24 -6.43 -10.72
N TYR A 320 2.74 -5.18 -10.82
CA TYR A 320 3.85 -4.68 -9.99
C TYR A 320 3.45 -3.40 -9.27
N ILE A 321 3.57 -3.41 -7.94
CA ILE A 321 3.34 -2.25 -7.09
C ILE A 321 4.54 -2.09 -6.15
N ILE A 322 5.29 -1.01 -6.32
CA ILE A 322 6.53 -0.78 -5.60
C ILE A 322 6.42 0.49 -4.77
N ALA A 323 6.78 0.38 -3.49
CA ALA A 323 6.85 1.49 -2.57
C ALA A 323 8.29 2.00 -2.41
N PHE A 324 8.43 3.31 -2.29
CA PHE A 324 9.70 4.01 -2.18
C PHE A 324 9.67 4.97 -0.99
N SER A 325 10.63 4.86 -0.07
CA SER A 325 10.87 5.84 1.00
C SER A 325 12.31 6.33 0.97
N LYS A 326 12.67 7.22 1.90
CA LYS A 326 14.06 7.62 2.14
C LYS A 326 14.97 6.45 2.54
N ASP A 327 14.42 5.39 3.14
CA ASP A 327 15.19 4.30 3.75
C ASP A 327 15.22 3.03 2.88
N GLU A 328 14.14 2.75 2.16
CA GLU A 328 13.95 1.47 1.47
C GLU A 328 13.00 1.55 0.27
N VAL A 329 13.20 0.60 -0.65
CA VAL A 329 12.31 0.18 -1.72
C VAL A 329 11.72 -1.17 -1.35
N VAL A 330 10.40 -1.34 -1.48
CA VAL A 330 9.71 -2.59 -1.14
C VAL A 330 8.72 -2.95 -2.24
N ASP A 331 8.73 -4.21 -2.69
CA ASP A 331 7.64 -4.73 -3.50
C ASP A 331 6.43 -4.99 -2.59
N VAL A 332 5.45 -4.11 -2.67
CA VAL A 332 4.24 -4.11 -1.83
C VAL A 332 3.04 -4.71 -2.55
N THR A 333 3.22 -5.29 -3.74
CA THR A 333 2.15 -5.84 -4.60
C THR A 333 1.15 -6.68 -3.81
N TRP A 334 1.65 -7.55 -2.94
CA TRP A 334 0.86 -8.53 -2.20
C TRP A 334 -0.13 -7.90 -1.20
N ARG A 335 0.14 -6.69 -0.72
CA ARG A 335 -0.79 -5.93 0.14
C ARG A 335 -2.06 -5.51 -0.59
N TYR A 336 -1.92 -5.23 -1.89
CA TYR A 336 -2.98 -4.67 -2.74
C TYR A 336 -3.74 -5.73 -3.54
N SER A 337 -3.39 -7.00 -3.35
CA SER A 337 -4.04 -8.12 -4.03
C SER A 337 -4.46 -9.21 -3.04
N CYS A 338 -5.64 -9.78 -3.29
CA CYS A 338 -6.10 -11.04 -2.70
C CYS A 338 -6.04 -12.21 -3.71
N LYS A 339 -5.69 -11.92 -4.97
CA LYS A 339 -5.64 -12.86 -6.09
C LYS A 339 -4.19 -13.07 -6.56
N HIS A 340 -3.33 -13.50 -5.64
CA HIS A 340 -1.87 -13.56 -5.87
C HIS A 340 -1.47 -14.44 -7.06
N GLU A 341 -2.16 -15.55 -7.30
CA GLU A 341 -1.90 -16.42 -8.47
C GLU A 341 -2.19 -15.69 -9.79
N GLU A 342 -3.27 -14.91 -9.84
CA GLU A 342 -3.60 -14.12 -11.02
C GLU A 342 -2.58 -13.00 -11.24
N VAL A 343 -2.13 -12.35 -10.17
CA VAL A 343 -1.06 -11.34 -10.22
C VAL A 343 0.23 -11.95 -10.76
N LEU A 344 0.66 -13.11 -10.23
CA LEU A 344 1.84 -13.83 -10.69
C LEU A 344 1.77 -14.14 -12.19
N SER A 345 0.60 -14.55 -12.70
CA SER A 345 0.43 -14.80 -14.15
C SER A 345 0.67 -13.57 -15.03
N ARG A 346 0.54 -12.35 -14.47
CA ARG A 346 0.78 -11.07 -15.16
C ARG A 346 2.17 -10.50 -14.91
N ARG A 347 2.96 -11.07 -13.99
CA ARG A 347 4.32 -10.63 -13.67
C ARG A 347 5.34 -11.25 -14.63
N THR A 348 5.24 -10.86 -15.89
CA THR A 348 6.04 -11.44 -17.00
C THR A 348 7.17 -10.55 -17.49
N ALA A 349 7.18 -9.27 -17.09
CA ALA A 349 8.20 -8.30 -17.51
C ALA A 349 9.63 -8.68 -17.07
N LEU A 350 9.84 -9.15 -15.84
CA LEU A 350 11.15 -9.57 -15.35
C LEU A 350 11.02 -10.73 -14.36
N SER A 351 12.10 -11.49 -14.15
CA SER A 351 12.09 -12.57 -13.16
C SER A 351 11.99 -12.02 -11.73
N GLU A 352 11.27 -12.75 -10.86
CA GLU A 352 11.16 -12.40 -9.44
C GLU A 352 12.54 -12.33 -8.75
N ALA A 353 13.48 -13.20 -9.17
CA ALA A 353 14.85 -13.18 -8.66
C ALA A 353 15.57 -11.87 -9.01
N THR A 354 15.45 -11.41 -10.27
CA THR A 354 16.05 -10.16 -10.73
C THR A 354 15.46 -8.95 -10.01
N LEU A 355 14.13 -8.89 -9.84
CA LEU A 355 13.47 -7.80 -9.13
C LEU A 355 13.93 -7.74 -7.67
N ARG A 356 13.90 -8.88 -6.96
CA ARG A 356 14.34 -9.01 -5.58
C ARG A 356 15.80 -8.62 -5.41
N GLU A 357 16.69 -9.10 -6.28
CA GLU A 357 18.11 -8.76 -6.22
C GLU A 357 18.34 -7.26 -6.41
N LYS A 358 17.70 -6.64 -7.41
CA LYS A 358 17.80 -5.20 -7.63
C LYS A 358 17.33 -4.40 -6.41
N ILE A 359 16.19 -4.77 -5.81
CA ILE A 359 15.67 -4.14 -4.60
C ILE A 359 16.67 -4.30 -3.43
N ASN A 360 17.18 -5.51 -3.21
CA ASN A 360 18.16 -5.79 -2.15
C ASN A 360 19.44 -4.99 -2.34
N THR A 361 19.95 -4.84 -3.56
CA THR A 361 21.13 -4.02 -3.86
C THR A 361 20.88 -2.53 -3.57
N LEU A 362 19.72 -2.01 -3.96
CA LEU A 362 19.34 -0.61 -3.69
C LEU A 362 19.22 -0.36 -2.18
N ASN A 363 18.48 -1.22 -1.46
CA ASN A 363 18.31 -1.13 -0.02
C ASN A 363 19.64 -1.29 0.72
N GLY A 364 20.44 -2.29 0.37
CA GLY A 364 21.77 -2.49 0.95
C GLY A 364 22.66 -1.27 0.76
N THR A 365 22.61 -0.62 -0.40
CA THR A 365 23.35 0.62 -0.64
C THR A 365 22.87 1.77 0.24
N ARG A 366 21.55 2.02 0.29
CA ARG A 366 20.94 3.10 1.07
C ARG A 366 21.16 2.93 2.57
N GLN A 367 20.98 1.72 3.07
CA GLN A 367 20.95 1.44 4.49
C GLN A 367 22.35 1.34 5.11
N ARG A 368 23.43 1.33 4.31
CA ARG A 368 24.82 1.35 4.81
C ARG A 368 25.14 2.54 5.70
N SER A 369 24.51 3.70 5.47
CA SER A 369 24.71 4.91 6.26
C SER A 369 23.77 5.02 7.48
N LEU A 370 22.83 4.09 7.65
CA LEU A 370 21.89 4.11 8.76
C LEU A 370 22.51 3.54 10.04
N SER A 371 22.04 4.03 11.18
CA SER A 371 22.42 3.48 12.48
C SER A 371 22.02 2.01 12.61
N GLU A 372 22.73 1.26 13.47
CA GLU A 372 22.39 -0.14 13.74
C GLU A 372 20.97 -0.30 14.28
N ASN A 373 20.55 0.58 15.19
CA ASN A 373 19.18 0.58 15.72
C ASN A 373 18.13 0.77 14.62
N ARG A 374 18.35 1.71 13.69
CA ARG A 374 17.41 1.92 12.58
C ARG A 374 17.37 0.73 11.63
N ARG A 375 18.52 0.12 11.32
CA ARG A 375 18.57 -1.11 10.50
C ARG A 375 17.84 -2.27 11.15
N LYS A 376 18.00 -2.45 12.46
CA LYS A 376 17.27 -3.46 13.24
C LYS A 376 15.75 -3.21 13.21
N GLU A 377 15.33 -1.97 13.42
CA GLU A 377 13.92 -1.58 13.35
C GLU A 377 13.32 -1.85 11.96
N LEU A 378 14.03 -1.49 10.88
CA LEU A 378 13.59 -1.75 9.50
C LEU A 378 13.46 -3.26 9.23
N LEU A 379 14.37 -4.08 9.76
CA LEU A 379 14.29 -5.54 9.65
C LEU A 379 13.06 -6.10 10.37
N GLU A 380 12.78 -5.66 11.60
CA GLU A 380 11.59 -6.05 12.36
C GLU A 380 10.30 -5.69 11.62
N ARG A 381 10.24 -4.48 11.03
CA ARG A 381 9.09 -4.05 10.21
C ARG A 381 8.95 -4.86 8.93
N THR A 382 10.06 -5.21 8.28
CA THR A 382 10.06 -6.05 7.08
C THR A 382 9.44 -7.42 7.36
N ILE A 383 9.72 -8.02 8.53
CA ILE A 383 9.10 -9.30 8.93
C ILE A 383 7.58 -9.17 9.02
N VAL A 384 7.06 -8.09 9.63
CA VAL A 384 5.62 -7.83 9.71
C VAL A 384 4.99 -7.72 8.31
N GLU A 385 5.63 -6.99 7.40
CA GLU A 385 5.15 -6.86 6.01
C GLU A 385 5.17 -8.19 5.27
N LEU A 386 6.24 -8.98 5.38
CA LEU A 386 6.33 -10.29 4.72
C LEU A 386 5.24 -11.25 5.22
N VAL A 387 4.92 -11.23 6.51
CA VAL A 387 3.80 -12.01 7.07
C VAL A 387 2.46 -11.53 6.51
N GLU A 388 2.26 -10.21 6.37
CA GLU A 388 1.08 -9.66 5.68
C GLU A 388 1.01 -10.16 4.23
N PHE A 389 2.14 -10.14 3.50
CA PHE A 389 2.20 -10.49 2.08
C PHE A 389 1.90 -11.96 1.82
N ILE A 390 2.27 -12.87 2.73
CA ILE A 390 1.93 -14.30 2.61
C ILE A 390 0.56 -14.65 3.17
N SER A 391 -0.19 -13.65 3.68
CA SER A 391 -1.52 -13.80 4.27
C SER A 391 -2.57 -13.04 3.44
N PRO A 392 -2.98 -13.55 2.25
CA PRO A 392 -3.95 -12.88 1.40
C PRO A 392 -5.24 -12.55 2.16
N LYS A 393 -5.68 -11.30 2.04
CA LYS A 393 -6.93 -10.83 2.66
C LYS A 393 -8.12 -11.49 1.96
N THR A 394 -9.14 -11.89 2.71
CA THR A 394 -10.42 -12.32 2.13
C THR A 394 -11.29 -11.08 1.89
N PRO A 395 -11.60 -10.72 0.64
CA PRO A 395 -12.45 -9.57 0.37
C PRO A 395 -13.84 -9.79 0.97
N LYS A 396 -14.33 -8.84 1.76
CA LYS A 396 -15.69 -8.92 2.30
C LYS A 396 -16.68 -8.31 1.29
N PRO A 397 -17.81 -8.98 0.98
CA PRO A 397 -18.86 -8.41 0.14
C PRO A 397 -19.31 -7.04 0.70
N GLY A 398 -19.29 -6.01 -0.13
CA GLY A 398 -19.67 -4.63 0.25
C GLY A 398 -18.51 -3.74 0.72
N GLU A 399 -17.32 -4.28 1.02
CA GLU A 399 -16.21 -3.50 1.60
C GLU A 399 -15.65 -2.40 0.65
N TYR A 400 -15.87 -2.56 -0.66
CA TYR A 400 -15.41 -1.64 -1.71
C TYR A 400 -16.56 -0.86 -2.37
N GLY A 401 -17.75 -0.94 -1.77
CA GLY A 401 -18.96 -0.18 -2.11
C GLY A 401 -19.78 0.26 -0.89
N GLY A 402 -19.22 0.20 0.32
CA GLY A 402 -19.91 0.50 1.58
C GLY A 402 -19.25 -0.10 2.84
N ARG A 403 -18.48 0.74 3.56
CA ARG A 403 -18.40 0.83 5.04
C ARG A 403 -18.34 -0.50 5.85
N THR A 404 -17.18 -1.17 6.09
CA THR A 404 -17.12 -2.25 7.14
C THR A 404 -15.74 -2.88 7.51
N SER A 405 -14.60 -2.17 7.55
CA SER A 405 -13.35 -2.78 8.10
C SER A 405 -12.50 -1.88 9.00
N GLY A 406 -11.89 -2.47 10.05
CA GLY A 406 -11.16 -1.76 11.11
C GLY A 406 -11.87 -1.79 12.46
N SER A 407 -11.14 -1.50 13.55
CA SER A 407 -11.72 -1.37 14.89
C SER A 407 -12.83 -0.31 14.91
N MET A 408 -13.70 -0.34 15.92
CA MET A 408 -14.78 0.64 16.00
C MET A 408 -14.22 2.06 16.06
N ALA A 409 -13.16 2.28 16.85
CA ALA A 409 -12.42 3.53 16.87
C ALA A 409 -11.90 3.97 15.49
N TRP A 410 -11.32 3.04 14.72
CA TRP A 410 -10.77 3.33 13.39
C TRP A 410 -11.87 3.70 12.38
N ARG A 411 -13.03 3.04 12.48
CA ARG A 411 -14.20 3.35 11.66
C ARG A 411 -14.80 4.71 12.02
N VAL A 412 -14.89 5.05 13.31
CA VAL A 412 -15.28 6.39 13.78
C VAL A 412 -14.32 7.45 13.25
N ALA A 413 -13.01 7.19 13.30
CA ALA A 413 -11.98 8.10 12.81
C ALA A 413 -12.18 8.48 11.34
N ARG A 414 -12.55 7.49 10.52
CA ARG A 414 -12.86 7.64 9.09
C ARG A 414 -14.28 8.18 8.81
N GLY A 415 -15.03 8.59 9.83
CA GLY A 415 -16.40 9.09 9.67
C GLY A 415 -17.41 8.03 9.21
N GLU A 416 -17.13 6.76 9.46
CA GLU A 416 -17.93 5.62 8.96
C GLU A 416 -19.08 5.23 9.89
N ILE A 417 -19.28 5.98 10.99
CA ILE A 417 -20.38 5.81 11.94
C ILE A 417 -21.09 7.16 12.03
N GLY A 418 -22.39 7.18 11.69
CA GLY A 418 -23.21 8.39 11.78
C GLY A 418 -23.41 8.84 13.23
N PRO A 419 -23.83 10.10 13.46
CA PRO A 419 -24.35 10.49 14.76
C PRO A 419 -25.64 9.69 15.01
N GLU A 420 -25.73 9.03 16.17
CA GLU A 420 -27.03 8.57 16.69
C GLU A 420 -27.91 9.76 17.05
#